data_AF-A0A519QMC7-F1
#
_entry.id   AF-A0A519QMC7-F1
#
_cell.length_a   1.000
_cell.length_b   1.000
_cell.length_c   1.000
_cell.angle_alpha   90.00
_cell.angle_beta   90.00
_cell.angle_gamma   90.00
#
_symmetry.space_group_name_H-M   'P 1'
#
loop_
_entity.id
_entity.type
_entity.pdbx_description
1 polymer ?
#
loop_
_entity_poly.entity_id
_entity_poly.type
_entity_poly.pdbx_seq_one_letter_code
_entity_poly.pdbx_strand_id
1 'polypeptide(L)'
;MRNLYFVIIFFVISGFLINYLLLIEEKSNNNIKIGAFYIRRALRVLPVFLVYFAFILLQPFEPNDLTLKNILHIITFTVNFDDSRVWSTGHFWSLGIEEQFYITWPLLFIAYKKRRKQVLIILIGCSCIIRALHYKYQTPIYDLHHFFTFSDAIMIGSLGAIFYFENPKLIDFQIFRRPVMQLISLSTIVAILYFSSNLMMAVLTVPFKNLIISLCILHVILSNIKPSDSFSRTLHHFA
;
A
#
# COMPACT_ATOMS: atom_id res chain seq x y z
N MET A 1 -12.63 10.08 7.38
CA MET A 1 -12.66 9.45 6.04
C MET A 1 -11.81 10.16 4.96
N ARG A 2 -11.67 11.50 4.95
CA ARG A 2 -10.87 12.22 3.92
C ARG A 2 -9.39 11.78 3.83
N ASN A 3 -8.75 11.45 4.95
CA ASN A 3 -7.33 11.09 4.98
C ASN A 3 -7.02 9.69 4.40
N LEU A 4 -8.03 8.81 4.26
CA LEU A 4 -7.81 7.44 3.79
C LEU A 4 -7.34 7.37 2.34
N TYR A 5 -7.80 8.28 1.49
CA TYR A 5 -7.52 8.23 0.06
C TYR A 5 -6.07 8.61 -0.26
N PHE A 6 -5.49 9.54 0.50
CA PHE A 6 -4.07 9.84 0.43
C PHE A 6 -3.22 8.63 0.81
N VAL A 7 -3.64 7.86 1.82
CA VAL A 7 -2.96 6.62 2.21
C VAL A 7 -3.03 5.58 1.09
N ILE A 8 -4.17 5.45 0.38
CA ILE A 8 -4.27 4.55 -0.77
C ILE A 8 -3.28 4.93 -1.88
N ILE A 9 -3.20 6.22 -2.25
CA ILE A 9 -2.24 6.70 -3.25
C ILE A 9 -0.82 6.36 -2.82
N PHE A 10 -0.48 6.68 -1.57
CA PHE A 10 0.81 6.39 -0.98
C PHE A 10 1.14 4.89 -1.05
N PHE A 11 0.22 4.02 -0.66
CA PHE A 11 0.38 2.56 -0.73
C PHE A 11 0.58 2.04 -2.15
N VAL A 12 -0.20 2.50 -3.12
CA VAL A 12 -0.01 2.10 -4.53
C VAL A 12 1.39 2.49 -5.01
N ILE A 13 1.86 3.70 -4.69
CA ILE A 13 3.21 4.16 -5.07
C ILE A 13 4.29 3.34 -4.34
N SER A 14 4.16 3.17 -3.02
CA SER A 14 5.09 2.40 -2.19
C SER A 14 5.24 0.96 -2.69
N GLY A 15 4.13 0.30 -3.01
CA GLY A 15 4.09 -1.04 -3.56
C GLY A 15 4.71 -1.15 -4.94
N PHE A 16 4.45 -0.17 -5.81
CA PHE A 16 5.08 -0.11 -7.12
C PHE A 16 6.60 0.03 -6.99
N LEU A 17 7.06 0.96 -6.16
CA LEU A 17 8.47 1.30 -6.01
C LEU A 17 9.30 0.15 -5.43
N ILE A 18 8.84 -0.46 -4.32
CA ILE A 18 9.55 -1.57 -3.69
C ILE A 18 9.72 -2.72 -4.68
N ASN A 19 8.64 -3.07 -5.38
CA ASN A 19 8.66 -4.25 -6.22
C ASN A 19 9.43 -4.00 -7.51
N TYR A 20 9.40 -2.78 -8.04
CA TYR A 20 10.27 -2.35 -9.13
C TYR A 20 11.76 -2.44 -8.76
N LEU A 21 12.15 -1.99 -7.56
CA LEU A 21 13.53 -2.10 -7.07
C LEU A 21 13.97 -3.56 -6.89
N LEU A 22 13.10 -4.42 -6.34
CA LEU A 22 13.36 -5.86 -6.22
C LEU A 22 13.59 -6.52 -7.59
N LEU A 23 12.79 -6.16 -8.60
CA LEU A 23 12.94 -6.66 -9.96
C LEU A 23 14.23 -6.17 -10.63
N ILE A 24 14.63 -4.91 -10.41
CA ILE A 24 15.91 -4.39 -10.91
C ILE A 24 17.08 -5.13 -10.25
N GLU A 25 17.09 -5.24 -8.92
CA GLU A 25 18.18 -5.89 -8.18
C GLU A 25 18.31 -7.37 -8.59
N GLU A 26 17.19 -8.06 -8.76
CA GLU A 26 17.19 -9.43 -9.26
C GLU A 26 17.77 -9.54 -10.68
N LYS A 27 17.42 -8.59 -11.57
CA LYS A 27 17.94 -8.57 -12.94
C LYS A 27 19.45 -8.27 -12.99
N SER A 28 19.96 -7.43 -12.10
CA SER A 28 21.38 -7.04 -12.11
C SER A 28 22.29 -8.08 -11.44
N ASN A 29 21.86 -8.65 -10.32
CA ASN A 29 22.72 -9.46 -9.45
C ASN A 29 22.41 -10.96 -9.49
N ASN A 30 21.38 -11.38 -10.24
CA ASN A 30 20.78 -12.74 -10.23
C ASN A 30 20.28 -13.22 -8.85
N ASN A 31 20.55 -12.46 -7.78
CA ASN A 31 20.18 -12.73 -6.41
C ASN A 31 19.85 -11.41 -5.69
N ILE A 32 18.91 -11.48 -4.75
CA ILE A 32 18.42 -10.33 -3.99
C ILE A 32 19.09 -10.35 -2.62
N LYS A 33 19.84 -9.30 -2.29
CA LYS A 33 20.48 -9.16 -0.98
C LYS A 33 19.47 -8.59 0.02
N ILE A 34 18.62 -9.46 0.55
CA ILE A 34 17.54 -9.11 1.51
C ILE A 34 18.05 -8.24 2.67
N GLY A 35 19.21 -8.56 3.24
CA GLY A 35 19.78 -7.77 4.35
C GLY A 35 20.11 -6.33 3.94
N ALA A 36 20.76 -6.15 2.79
CA ALA A 36 21.07 -4.81 2.26
C ALA A 36 19.78 -4.04 1.92
N PHE A 37 18.77 -4.73 1.40
CA PHE A 37 17.45 -4.18 1.15
C PHE A 37 16.79 -3.64 2.44
N TYR A 38 16.80 -4.42 3.52
CA TYR A 38 16.24 -3.98 4.81
C TYR A 38 17.02 -2.82 5.43
N ILE A 39 18.34 -2.83 5.35
CA ILE A 39 19.18 -1.75 5.88
C ILE A 39 18.87 -0.42 5.18
N ARG A 40 18.84 -0.40 3.85
CA ARG A 40 18.51 0.82 3.08
C ARG A 40 17.15 1.38 3.47
N ARG A 41 16.16 0.49 3.65
CA ARG A 41 14.82 0.89 4.09
C ARG A 41 14.81 1.42 5.52
N ALA A 42 15.44 0.72 6.46
CA ALA A 42 15.52 1.14 7.86
C ALA A 42 16.17 2.53 7.96
N LEU A 43 17.26 2.78 7.24
CA LEU A 43 17.92 4.09 7.22
C LEU A 43 17.06 5.21 6.62
N ARG A 44 16.07 4.88 5.78
CA ARG A 44 15.14 5.85 5.21
C ARG A 44 13.94 6.13 6.11
N VAL A 45 13.37 5.10 6.74
CA VAL A 45 12.13 5.21 7.52
C VAL A 45 12.39 5.52 8.99
N LEU A 46 13.39 4.86 9.60
CA LEU A 46 13.65 4.95 11.02
C LEU A 46 13.98 6.37 11.52
N PRO A 47 14.78 7.20 10.82
CA PRO A 47 15.05 8.55 11.29
C PRO A 47 13.79 9.41 11.41
N VAL A 48 12.92 9.35 10.39
CA VAL A 48 11.66 10.10 10.37
C VAL A 48 10.71 9.57 11.44
N PHE A 49 10.63 8.24 11.59
CA PHE A 49 9.85 7.60 12.64
C PHE A 49 10.31 8.04 14.04
N LEU A 50 11.61 8.01 14.32
CA LEU A 50 12.16 8.38 15.62
C LEU A 50 11.90 9.85 15.96
N VAL A 51 12.05 10.76 14.98
CA VAL A 51 11.74 12.18 15.17
C VAL A 51 10.25 12.36 15.48
N TYR A 52 9.37 11.77 14.67
CA TYR A 52 7.93 11.85 14.88
C TYR A 52 7.49 11.23 16.22
N PHE A 53 8.07 10.09 16.57
CA PHE A 53 7.80 9.42 17.85
C PHE A 53 8.28 10.25 19.04
N ALA A 54 9.45 10.90 18.94
CA ALA A 54 9.92 11.83 19.96
C ALA A 54 8.98 13.04 20.11
N PHE A 55 8.48 13.60 19.01
CA PHE A 55 7.49 14.69 19.06
C PHE A 55 6.21 14.28 19.79
N ILE A 56 5.73 13.05 19.57
CA ILE A 56 4.59 12.51 20.29
C ILE A 56 4.90 12.46 21.78
N LEU A 57 6.02 11.88 22.20
CA LEU A 57 6.38 11.80 23.63
C LEU A 57 6.47 13.17 24.35
N LEU A 58 6.64 14.26 23.60
CA LEU A 58 6.69 15.62 24.13
C LEU A 58 5.32 16.32 24.22
N GLN A 59 4.25 15.75 23.66
CA GLN A 59 2.90 16.32 23.73
C GLN A 59 2.26 16.07 25.10
N PRO A 60 1.43 17.01 25.62
CA PRO A 60 0.67 16.81 26.84
C PRO A 60 -0.49 15.84 26.54
N PHE A 61 -0.26 14.55 26.76
CA PHE A 61 -1.28 13.51 26.62
C PHE A 61 -2.02 13.26 27.93
N GLU A 62 -3.29 12.85 27.83
CA GLU A 62 -3.96 12.30 29.00
C GLU A 62 -3.26 11.00 29.44
N PRO A 63 -3.19 10.69 30.76
CA PRO A 63 -2.46 9.51 31.27
C PRO A 63 -2.87 8.18 30.63
N ASN A 64 -4.08 8.11 30.08
CA ASN A 64 -4.62 6.91 29.43
C ASN A 64 -4.23 6.77 27.95
N ASP A 65 -3.65 7.81 27.33
CA ASP A 65 -3.36 7.81 25.89
C ASP A 65 -2.05 7.09 25.53
N LEU A 66 -1.05 7.15 26.42
CA LEU A 66 0.28 6.56 26.25
C LEU A 66 0.54 5.44 27.27
N THR A 67 -0.31 4.42 27.25
CA THR A 67 -0.02 3.19 28.00
C THR A 67 1.19 2.44 27.43
N LEU A 68 1.87 1.64 28.25
CA LEU A 68 2.98 0.78 27.80
C LEU A 68 2.56 -0.12 26.63
N LYS A 69 1.30 -0.60 26.64
CA LYS A 69 0.71 -1.37 25.55
C LYS A 69 0.74 -0.59 24.22
N ASN A 70 0.28 0.66 24.22
CA ASN A 70 0.27 1.50 23.02
C ASN A 70 1.69 1.75 22.49
N ILE A 71 2.65 2.01 23.38
CA ILE A 71 4.05 2.21 23.02
C ILE A 71 4.64 0.95 22.37
N LEU A 72 4.39 -0.22 22.96
CA LEU A 72 4.82 -1.50 22.38
C LEU A 72 4.22 -1.70 21.00
N HIS A 73 2.95 -1.40 20.80
CA HIS A 73 2.32 -1.49 19.48
C HIS A 73 2.96 -0.54 18.45
N ILE A 74 3.35 0.67 18.85
CA ILE A 74 4.02 1.63 17.95
C ILE A 74 5.40 1.13 17.55
N ILE A 75 6.22 0.72 18.52
CA ILE A 75 7.60 0.26 18.28
C ILE A 75 7.62 -1.05 17.49
N THR A 76 6.64 -1.93 17.72
CA THR A 76 6.53 -3.20 16.97
C THR A 76 5.78 -3.06 15.65
N PHE A 77 5.34 -1.85 15.27
CA PHE A 77 4.55 -1.63 14.06
C PHE A 77 3.25 -2.46 14.01
N THR A 78 2.64 -2.72 15.17
CA THR A 78 1.42 -3.53 15.32
C THR A 78 0.21 -2.73 15.80
N VAL A 79 0.27 -1.39 15.74
CA VAL A 79 -0.87 -0.50 16.09
C VAL A 79 -2.14 -0.84 15.31
N ASN A 80 -1.99 -1.34 14.08
CA ASN A 80 -3.11 -1.77 13.25
C ASN A 80 -3.80 -3.05 13.76
N PHE A 81 -3.28 -3.74 14.78
CA PHE A 81 -3.92 -4.89 15.43
C PHE A 81 -4.56 -4.55 16.78
N ASP A 82 -4.45 -3.29 17.23
CA ASP A 82 -5.06 -2.85 18.48
C ASP A 82 -6.35 -2.05 18.21
N ASP A 83 -7.46 -2.55 18.77
CA ASP A 83 -8.77 -1.91 18.69
C ASP A 83 -8.92 -0.78 19.72
N SER A 84 -8.06 -0.73 20.73
CA SER A 84 -8.03 0.32 21.75
C SER A 84 -7.18 1.55 21.37
N ARG A 85 -6.84 1.68 20.08
CA ARG A 85 -5.99 2.77 19.59
C ARG A 85 -6.61 4.15 19.84
N VAL A 86 -5.78 5.05 20.32
CA VAL A 86 -6.14 6.44 20.60
C VAL A 86 -5.90 7.29 19.36
N TRP A 87 -6.64 8.39 19.19
CA TRP A 87 -6.49 9.29 18.05
C TRP A 87 -5.03 9.72 17.80
N SER A 88 -4.30 10.00 18.88
CA SER A 88 -2.90 10.43 18.87
C SER A 88 -1.94 9.43 18.25
N THR A 89 -2.18 8.14 18.46
CA THR A 89 -1.36 7.03 17.94
C THR A 89 -1.96 6.40 16.69
N GLY A 90 -3.21 6.76 16.37
CA GLY A 90 -3.96 6.25 15.23
C GLY A 90 -3.18 6.37 13.93
N HIS A 91 -2.45 7.46 13.68
CA HIS A 91 -1.70 7.66 12.43
C HIS A 91 -0.64 6.58 12.12
N PHE A 92 -0.18 5.81 13.10
CA PHE A 92 0.79 4.74 12.90
C PHE A 92 0.22 3.49 12.23
N TRP A 93 -1.11 3.34 12.10
CA TRP A 93 -1.71 2.17 11.45
C TRP A 93 -1.21 2.00 10.01
N SER A 94 -1.08 3.10 9.26
CA SER A 94 -0.66 3.05 7.85
C SER A 94 0.83 2.72 7.72
N LEU A 95 1.66 3.26 8.61
CA LEU A 95 3.08 2.92 8.67
C LEU A 95 3.27 1.43 9.05
N GLY A 96 2.47 0.93 9.99
CA GLY A 96 2.48 -0.47 10.40
C GLY A 96 2.19 -1.43 9.24
N ILE A 97 1.16 -1.14 8.44
CA ILE A 97 0.85 -1.93 7.24
C ILE A 97 2.01 -1.90 6.24
N GLU A 98 2.63 -0.74 6.05
CA GLU A 98 3.77 -0.58 5.17
C GLU A 98 4.94 -1.49 5.60
N GLU A 99 5.37 -1.38 6.86
CA GLU A 99 6.49 -2.16 7.40
C GLU A 99 6.19 -3.67 7.42
N GLN A 100 4.96 -4.06 7.74
CA GLN A 100 4.50 -5.45 7.65
C GLN A 100 4.61 -5.99 6.22
N PHE A 101 4.20 -5.20 5.22
CA PHE A 101 4.38 -5.56 3.82
C PHE A 101 5.86 -5.64 3.45
N TYR A 102 6.68 -4.74 3.99
CA TYR A 102 8.12 -4.70 3.70
C TYR A 102 8.89 -5.87 4.28
N ILE A 103 8.44 -6.42 5.39
CA ILE A 103 9.00 -7.65 5.97
C ILE A 103 8.50 -8.89 5.22
N THR A 104 7.20 -8.95 4.93
CA THR A 104 6.57 -10.16 4.38
C THR A 104 6.79 -10.33 2.88
N TRP A 105 6.64 -9.26 2.10
CA TRP A 105 6.64 -9.33 0.64
C TRP A 105 7.99 -9.73 0.04
N PRO A 106 9.15 -9.19 0.42
CA PRO A 106 10.44 -9.62 -0.15
C PRO A 106 10.71 -11.11 0.06
N LEU A 107 10.31 -11.66 1.21
CA LEU A 107 10.43 -13.09 1.50
C LEU A 107 9.54 -13.92 0.55
N LEU A 108 8.27 -13.53 0.40
CA LEU A 108 7.35 -14.17 -0.55
C LEU A 108 7.81 -14.01 -2.00
N PHE A 109 8.36 -12.85 -2.35
CA PHE A 109 8.86 -12.53 -3.67
C PHE A 109 9.99 -13.47 -4.09
N ILE A 110 10.87 -13.83 -3.14
CA ILE A 110 11.97 -14.77 -3.38
C ILE A 110 11.46 -16.21 -3.37
N ALA A 111 10.66 -16.59 -2.36
CA ALA A 111 10.11 -17.94 -2.22
C ALA A 111 9.24 -18.37 -3.42
N TYR A 112 8.46 -17.44 -3.97
CA TYR A 112 7.52 -17.71 -5.06
C TYR A 112 7.92 -17.05 -6.38
N LYS A 113 9.22 -17.05 -6.73
CA LYS A 113 9.78 -16.37 -7.91
C LYS A 113 8.97 -16.53 -9.21
N LYS A 114 8.53 -17.76 -9.53
CA LYS A 114 7.72 -18.05 -10.74
C LYS A 114 6.22 -17.75 -10.59
N ARG A 115 5.75 -17.53 -9.36
CA ARG A 115 4.33 -17.41 -9.01
C ARG A 115 3.95 -16.08 -8.33
N ARG A 116 4.81 -15.06 -8.38
CA ARG A 116 4.63 -13.76 -7.71
C ARG A 116 3.28 -13.11 -8.03
N LYS A 117 2.89 -13.12 -9.30
CA LYS A 117 1.60 -12.58 -9.77
C LYS A 117 0.43 -13.35 -9.16
N GLN A 118 0.46 -14.68 -9.18
CA GLN A 118 -0.60 -15.48 -8.58
C GLN A 118 -0.71 -15.22 -7.08
N VAL A 119 0.42 -15.13 -6.36
CA VAL A 119 0.41 -14.84 -4.91
C VAL A 119 -0.25 -13.48 -4.65
N LEU A 120 0.12 -12.42 -5.37
CA LEU A 120 -0.52 -11.10 -5.21
C LEU A 120 -2.02 -11.14 -5.52
N ILE A 121 -2.41 -11.78 -6.63
CA ILE A 121 -3.83 -11.88 -7.02
C ILE A 121 -4.63 -12.62 -5.95
N ILE A 122 -4.09 -13.71 -5.41
CA ILE A 122 -4.72 -14.47 -4.32
C ILE A 122 -4.85 -13.60 -3.07
N LEU A 123 -3.79 -12.90 -2.65
CA LEU A 123 -3.83 -12.05 -1.45
C LEU A 123 -4.79 -10.86 -1.59
N ILE A 124 -4.84 -10.22 -2.77
CA ILE A 124 -5.83 -9.17 -3.08
C ILE A 124 -7.25 -9.75 -3.03
N GLY A 125 -7.47 -10.93 -3.61
CA GLY A 125 -8.75 -11.64 -3.55
C GLY A 125 -9.17 -11.96 -2.11
N CYS A 126 -8.25 -12.47 -1.30
CA CYS A 126 -8.48 -12.71 0.13
C CYS A 126 -8.86 -11.42 0.86
N SER A 127 -8.19 -10.30 0.59
CA SER A 127 -8.53 -9.00 1.19
C SER A 127 -9.96 -8.55 0.86
N CYS A 128 -10.38 -8.68 -0.40
CA CYS A 128 -11.76 -8.41 -0.82
C CYS A 128 -12.77 -9.32 -0.11
N ILE A 129 -12.47 -10.62 0.01
CA ILE A 129 -13.33 -11.59 0.70
C ILE A 129 -13.45 -11.24 2.19
N ILE A 130 -12.34 -10.93 2.87
CA ILE A 130 -12.34 -10.57 4.29
C ILE A 130 -13.19 -9.32 4.51
N ARG A 131 -13.07 -8.28 3.66
CA ARG A 131 -13.93 -7.09 3.73
C ARG A 131 -15.41 -7.41 3.49
N ALA A 132 -15.72 -8.34 2.57
CA ALA A 132 -17.10 -8.77 2.32
C ALA A 132 -17.69 -9.50 3.54
N LEU A 133 -16.91 -10.38 4.16
CA LEU A 133 -17.31 -11.09 5.38
C LEU A 133 -17.48 -10.13 6.55
N HIS A 134 -16.56 -9.19 6.73
CA HIS A 134 -16.64 -8.13 7.72
C HIS A 134 -17.94 -7.33 7.58
N TYR A 135 -18.27 -6.93 6.34
CA TYR A 135 -19.53 -6.25 6.06
C TYR A 135 -20.76 -7.11 6.40
N LYS A 136 -20.74 -8.41 6.02
CA LYS A 136 -21.84 -9.35 6.28
C LYS A 136 -22.08 -9.58 7.77
N TYR A 137 -21.02 -9.71 8.56
CA TYR A 137 -21.10 -10.02 9.99
C TYR A 137 -21.11 -8.77 10.89
N GLN A 138 -21.13 -7.57 10.31
CA GLN A 138 -21.19 -6.29 11.04
C GLN A 138 -20.12 -6.18 12.14
N THR A 139 -18.93 -6.72 11.88
CA THR A 139 -17.80 -6.58 12.79
C THR A 139 -17.37 -5.11 12.89
N PRO A 140 -16.68 -4.71 13.96
CA PRO A 140 -16.38 -3.30 14.23
C PRO A 140 -15.58 -2.63 13.11
N ILE A 141 -15.95 -1.40 12.72
CA ILE A 141 -15.30 -0.60 11.65
C ILE A 141 -13.76 -0.48 11.83
N TYR A 142 -13.27 -0.60 13.05
CA TYR A 142 -11.84 -0.54 13.38
C TYR A 142 -11.03 -1.67 12.73
N ASP A 143 -11.65 -2.82 12.44
CA ASP A 143 -11.02 -3.96 11.76
C ASP A 143 -10.71 -3.65 10.28
N LEU A 144 -11.30 -2.58 9.72
CA LEU A 144 -11.07 -2.17 8.34
C LEU A 144 -9.69 -1.49 8.13
N HIS A 145 -8.99 -1.15 9.21
CA HIS A 145 -7.59 -0.68 9.15
C HIS A 145 -6.58 -1.79 9.47
N HIS A 146 -7.01 -3.06 9.54
CA HIS A 146 -6.09 -4.18 9.63
C HIS A 146 -5.30 -4.39 8.34
N PHE A 147 -4.15 -5.04 8.48
CA PHE A 147 -3.33 -5.45 7.34
C PHE A 147 -4.15 -6.21 6.29
N PHE A 148 -4.96 -7.17 6.72
CA PHE A 148 -5.71 -8.04 5.82
C PHE A 148 -6.82 -7.33 5.04
N THR A 149 -7.33 -6.21 5.55
CA THR A 149 -8.44 -5.48 4.93
C THR A 149 -7.98 -4.29 4.10
N PHE A 150 -6.75 -3.79 4.30
CA PHE A 150 -6.28 -2.54 3.67
C PHE A 150 -4.97 -2.65 2.87
N SER A 151 -4.27 -3.78 2.92
CA SER A 151 -3.01 -3.97 2.17
C SER A 151 -3.18 -4.21 0.67
N ASP A 152 -4.42 -4.31 0.16
CA ASP A 152 -4.66 -4.52 -1.27
C ASP A 152 -4.11 -3.37 -2.13
N ALA A 153 -4.14 -2.13 -1.65
CA ALA A 153 -3.57 -0.98 -2.36
C ALA A 153 -2.06 -1.15 -2.63
N ILE A 154 -1.28 -1.57 -1.62
CA ILE A 154 0.17 -1.78 -1.76
C ILE A 154 0.47 -3.02 -2.62
N MET A 155 -0.38 -4.05 -2.54
CA MET A 155 -0.29 -5.23 -3.40
C MET A 155 -0.61 -4.91 -4.86
N ILE A 156 -1.58 -4.05 -5.14
CA ILE A 156 -1.93 -3.60 -6.50
C ILE A 156 -0.79 -2.80 -7.11
N GLY A 157 -0.18 -1.89 -6.34
CA GLY A 157 1.05 -1.20 -6.74
C GLY A 157 2.15 -2.19 -7.13
N SER A 158 2.38 -3.19 -6.26
CA SER A 158 3.37 -4.24 -6.48
C SER A 158 3.08 -5.04 -7.76
N LEU A 159 1.83 -5.42 -7.98
CA LEU A 159 1.39 -6.12 -9.19
C LEU A 159 1.63 -5.28 -10.44
N GLY A 160 1.32 -3.97 -10.37
CA GLY A 160 1.59 -3.00 -11.42
C GLY A 160 3.06 -2.92 -11.81
N ALA A 161 3.98 -2.97 -10.84
CA ALA A 161 5.42 -2.99 -11.13
C ALA A 161 5.87 -4.25 -11.87
N ILE A 162 5.33 -5.42 -11.55
CA ILE A 162 5.63 -6.66 -12.28
C ILE A 162 5.15 -6.53 -13.73
N PHE A 163 3.91 -6.07 -13.93
CA PHE A 163 3.36 -5.86 -15.28
C PHE A 163 4.19 -4.84 -16.07
N TYR A 164 4.61 -3.75 -15.44
CA TYR A 164 5.49 -2.74 -16.05
C TYR A 164 6.84 -3.30 -16.45
N PHE A 165 7.47 -4.08 -15.58
CA PHE A 165 8.80 -4.62 -15.83
C PHE A 165 8.79 -5.74 -16.88
N GLU A 166 7.78 -6.62 -16.88
CA GLU A 166 7.66 -7.74 -17.81
C GLU A 166 7.16 -7.29 -19.20
N ASN A 167 6.26 -6.30 -19.27
CA ASN A 167 5.60 -5.91 -20.50
C ASN A 167 5.63 -4.39 -20.74
N PRO A 168 6.82 -3.77 -20.87
CA PRO A 168 6.93 -2.32 -21.06
C PRO A 168 6.18 -1.82 -22.31
N LYS A 169 6.11 -2.64 -23.36
CA LYS A 169 5.38 -2.33 -24.60
C LYS A 169 3.85 -2.28 -24.42
N LEU A 170 3.27 -3.04 -23.49
CA LEU A 170 1.83 -3.02 -23.24
C LEU A 170 1.39 -1.71 -22.54
N ILE A 171 2.27 -1.11 -21.75
CA ILE A 171 2.02 0.17 -21.09
C ILE A 171 2.32 1.36 -22.01
N ASP A 172 3.12 1.14 -23.06
CA ASP A 172 3.33 2.11 -24.13
C ASP A 172 2.19 2.13 -25.16
N PHE A 173 1.13 1.34 -24.98
CA PHE A 173 -0.08 1.51 -25.78
C PHE A 173 -0.60 2.93 -25.59
N GLN A 174 -0.62 3.69 -26.69
CA GLN A 174 -1.16 5.05 -26.76
C GLN A 174 -2.55 5.17 -26.11
N ILE A 175 -3.32 4.07 -26.07
CA ILE A 175 -4.62 3.94 -25.40
C ILE A 175 -4.53 4.26 -23.90
N PHE A 176 -3.55 3.73 -23.16
CA PHE A 176 -3.38 3.98 -21.72
C PHE A 176 -3.02 5.44 -21.43
N ARG A 177 -2.40 6.13 -22.39
CA ARG A 177 -2.02 7.54 -22.28
C ARG A 177 -3.08 8.52 -22.78
N ARG A 178 -4.22 8.03 -23.30
CA ARG A 178 -5.28 8.94 -23.78
C ARG A 178 -5.85 9.73 -22.60
N PRO A 179 -6.01 11.06 -22.73
CA PRO A 179 -6.59 11.88 -21.66
C PRO A 179 -7.99 11.39 -21.26
N VAL A 180 -8.73 10.80 -22.22
CA VAL A 180 -10.04 10.19 -21.98
C VAL A 180 -9.96 9.04 -20.95
N MET A 181 -8.93 8.18 -20.99
CA MET A 181 -8.81 7.07 -20.03
C MET A 181 -8.44 7.55 -18.63
N GLN A 182 -7.65 8.62 -18.53
CA GLN A 182 -7.36 9.30 -17.26
C GLN A 182 -8.62 9.97 -16.69
N LEU A 183 -9.40 10.65 -17.53
CA LEU A 183 -10.69 11.22 -17.13
C LEU A 183 -11.69 10.16 -16.69
N ILE A 184 -11.74 9.01 -17.37
CA ILE A 184 -12.56 7.86 -16.94
C ILE A 184 -12.11 7.40 -15.56
N SER A 185 -10.81 7.19 -15.34
CA SER A 185 -10.27 6.74 -14.05
C SER A 185 -10.59 7.73 -12.92
N LEU A 186 -10.41 9.04 -13.17
CA LEU A 186 -10.75 10.09 -12.22
C LEU A 186 -12.27 10.14 -11.96
N SER A 187 -13.09 10.00 -13.00
CA SER A 187 -14.55 9.96 -12.87
C SER A 187 -15.02 8.74 -12.09
N THR A 188 -14.40 7.57 -12.29
CA THR A 188 -14.68 6.35 -11.54
C THR A 188 -14.33 6.52 -10.06
N ILE A 189 -13.19 7.15 -9.74
CA ILE A 189 -12.84 7.49 -8.35
C ILE A 189 -13.92 8.38 -7.75
N VAL A 190 -14.26 9.51 -8.40
CA VAL A 190 -15.28 10.45 -7.91
C VAL A 190 -16.63 9.78 -7.74
N ALA A 191 -17.05 8.95 -8.69
CA ALA A 191 -18.28 8.18 -8.61
C ALA A 191 -18.28 7.24 -7.38
N ILE A 192 -17.20 6.48 -7.16
CA ILE A 192 -17.10 5.59 -6.00
C ILE A 192 -17.13 6.38 -4.69
N LEU A 193 -16.48 7.55 -4.64
CA LEU A 193 -16.53 8.43 -3.46
C LEU A 193 -17.97 8.84 -3.15
N TYR A 194 -18.70 9.29 -4.17
CA TYR A 194 -20.09 9.75 -4.05
C TYR A 194 -21.07 8.61 -3.71
N PHE A 195 -20.96 7.46 -4.38
CA PHE A 195 -21.87 6.33 -4.16
C PHE A 195 -21.55 5.52 -2.91
N SER A 196 -20.33 5.63 -2.36
CA SER A 196 -19.96 4.90 -1.13
C SER A 196 -20.72 5.34 0.12
N SER A 197 -21.38 6.50 0.11
CA SER A 197 -22.28 6.92 1.19
C SER A 197 -23.70 6.38 1.05
N ASN A 198 -24.03 5.71 -0.06
CA ASN A 198 -25.37 5.18 -0.31
C ASN A 198 -25.49 3.74 0.22
N LEU A 199 -26.39 3.53 1.18
CA LEU A 199 -26.57 2.25 1.88
C LEU A 199 -26.89 1.09 0.93
N MET A 200 -27.65 1.36 -0.14
CA MET A 200 -28.04 0.34 -1.12
C MET A 200 -26.84 -0.19 -1.94
N MET A 201 -25.78 0.63 -2.08
CA MET A 201 -24.56 0.27 -2.80
C MET A 201 -23.44 -0.21 -1.86
N ALA A 202 -23.68 -0.26 -0.55
CA ALA A 202 -22.67 -0.65 0.44
C ALA A 202 -22.17 -2.09 0.25
N VAL A 203 -23.06 -3.01 -0.18
CA VAL A 203 -22.73 -4.42 -0.47
C VAL A 203 -21.61 -4.55 -1.52
N LEU A 204 -21.61 -3.68 -2.52
CA LEU A 204 -20.62 -3.68 -3.61
C LEU A 204 -19.43 -2.77 -3.30
N THR A 205 -19.69 -1.60 -2.70
CA THR A 205 -18.65 -0.60 -2.46
C THR A 205 -17.73 -1.01 -1.32
N VAL A 206 -18.20 -1.59 -0.21
CA VAL A 206 -17.32 -1.97 0.92
C VAL A 206 -16.22 -2.97 0.53
N PRO A 207 -16.49 -4.08 -0.16
CA PRO A 207 -15.45 -5.05 -0.51
C PRO A 207 -14.52 -4.61 -1.63
N PHE A 208 -15.02 -3.82 -2.60
CA PHE A 208 -14.29 -3.54 -3.85
C PHE A 208 -13.81 -2.08 -4.00
N LYS A 209 -14.23 -1.14 -3.15
CA LYS A 209 -13.86 0.28 -3.26
C LYS A 209 -12.35 0.48 -3.30
N ASN A 210 -11.61 -0.10 -2.35
CA ASN A 210 -10.15 0.06 -2.30
C ASN A 210 -9.47 -0.53 -3.53
N LEU A 211 -9.92 -1.70 -3.99
CA LEU A 211 -9.44 -2.34 -5.20
C LEU A 211 -9.63 -1.43 -6.42
N ILE A 212 -10.84 -0.94 -6.66
CA ILE A 212 -11.14 -0.13 -7.86
C ILE A 212 -10.40 1.20 -7.81
N ILE A 213 -10.36 1.88 -6.66
CA ILE A 213 -9.63 3.14 -6.47
C ILE A 213 -8.13 2.91 -6.74
N SER A 214 -7.55 1.84 -6.19
CA SER A 214 -6.14 1.52 -6.37
C SER A 214 -5.80 1.19 -7.82
N LEU A 215 -6.68 0.50 -8.55
CA LEU A 215 -6.51 0.24 -9.99
C LEU A 215 -6.57 1.53 -10.80
N CYS A 216 -7.49 2.45 -10.49
CA CYS A 216 -7.58 3.76 -11.15
C CYS A 216 -6.31 4.60 -10.89
N ILE A 217 -5.83 4.62 -9.65
CA ILE A 217 -4.58 5.31 -9.28
C ILE A 217 -3.39 4.69 -10.02
N LEU A 218 -3.28 3.36 -10.01
CA LEU A 218 -2.21 2.65 -10.72
C LEU A 218 -2.25 2.97 -12.22
N HIS A 219 -3.43 3.00 -12.84
CA HIS A 219 -3.59 3.39 -14.23
C HIS A 219 -3.06 4.81 -14.49
N VAL A 220 -3.43 5.78 -13.64
CA VAL A 220 -2.94 7.15 -13.73
C VAL A 220 -1.41 7.19 -13.59
N ILE A 221 -0.83 6.48 -12.61
CA ILE A 221 0.62 6.40 -12.42
C ILE A 221 1.30 5.84 -13.69
N LEU A 222 0.87 4.67 -14.17
CA LEU A 222 1.46 4.01 -15.33
C LEU A 222 1.34 4.86 -16.61
N SER A 223 0.23 5.57 -16.79
CA SER A 223 0.03 6.45 -17.95
C SER A 223 1.01 7.63 -18.00
N ASN A 224 1.48 8.08 -16.82
CA ASN A 224 2.38 9.23 -16.68
C ASN A 224 3.86 8.84 -16.56
N ILE A 225 4.17 7.57 -16.33
CA ILE A 225 5.55 7.07 -16.40
C ILE A 225 5.98 7.04 -17.87
N LYS A 226 6.96 7.87 -18.23
CA LYS A 226 7.58 7.85 -19.57
C LYS A 226 8.37 6.54 -19.75
N PRO A 227 8.30 5.89 -20.93
CA PRO A 227 9.09 4.70 -21.21
C PRO A 227 10.46 5.19 -21.71
N SER A 228 11.30 5.68 -20.81
CA SER A 228 12.69 5.98 -21.15
C SER A 228 13.56 5.96 -19.90
N ASP A 229 14.85 5.69 -20.10
CA ASP A 229 15.95 5.51 -19.12
C ASP A 229 16.04 6.52 -17.95
N SER A 230 15.20 7.55 -17.89
CA SER A 230 15.22 8.51 -16.79
C SER A 230 14.72 7.90 -15.48
N PHE A 231 13.69 7.03 -15.49
CA PHE A 231 13.15 6.47 -14.24
C PHE A 231 14.14 5.51 -13.56
N SER A 232 14.84 4.68 -14.35
CA SER A 232 15.93 3.82 -13.86
C SER A 232 17.14 4.62 -13.39
N ARG A 233 17.56 5.65 -14.14
CA ARG A 233 18.69 6.52 -13.74
C ARG A 233 18.43 7.32 -12.47
N THR A 234 17.21 7.81 -12.28
CA THR A 234 16.86 8.62 -11.11
C THR A 234 16.78 7.73 -9.86
N LEU A 235 16.26 6.50 -9.98
CA LEU A 235 16.18 5.56 -8.86
C LEU A 235 17.50 4.91 -8.48
N HIS A 236 18.41 4.69 -9.42
CA HIS A 236 19.78 4.28 -9.10
C HIS A 236 20.52 5.28 -8.22
N HIS A 237 20.12 6.56 -8.24
CA HIS A 237 20.72 7.59 -7.39
C HIS A 237 20.20 7.55 -5.94
N PHE A 238 19.10 6.84 -5.69
CA PHE A 238 18.46 6.67 -4.38
C PHE A 238 18.57 5.24 -3.82
N ALA A 239 19.26 4.34 -4.51
CA ALA A 239 19.50 2.94 -4.13
C ALA A 239 20.96 2.73 -3.71
#